data_AF-A0AAJ1WDX9-F1
#
_entry.id   AF-A0AAJ1WDX9-F1
#
_cell.length_a   1.000
_cell.length_b   1.000
_cell.length_c   1.000
_cell.angle_alpha   90.00
_cell.angle_beta   90.00
_cell.angle_gamma   90.00
#
_symmetry.space_group_name_H-M   'P 1'
#
loop_
_entity.id
_entity.type
_entity.pdbx_description
1 polymer ?
#
loop_
_entity_poly.entity_id
_entity_poly.type
_entity_poly.pdbx_seq_one_letter_code
_entity_poly.pdbx_strand_id
1 'polypeptide(L)'
;MPWWSWILIWVALVAVSVLFYVLLGIRLFRQFMATVKDLSAAGEKLGHLAPVNLEESTETRPAAPGSAVFASPAAMRHDYEASKSARREERRRRRVQRKKDRGQPQALGDLDFT
;
A
#
# COMPACT_ATOMS: atom_id res chain seq x y z
N MET A 1 -44.88 11.08 -27.04
CA MET A 1 -43.42 11.14 -26.77
C MET A 1 -43.22 11.42 -25.29
N PRO A 2 -42.91 10.40 -24.47
CA PRO A 2 -42.90 10.56 -23.03
C PRO A 2 -41.61 11.31 -22.63
N TRP A 3 -41.72 12.62 -22.41
CA TRP A 3 -40.66 13.52 -21.93
C TRP A 3 -39.92 12.95 -20.69
N TRP A 4 -40.60 12.08 -19.94
CA TRP A 4 -40.15 11.49 -18.69
C TRP A 4 -38.97 10.54 -18.86
N SER A 5 -38.82 9.96 -20.06
CA SER A 5 -37.71 9.05 -20.36
C SER A 5 -36.34 9.72 -20.18
N TRP A 6 -36.24 11.03 -20.46
CA TRP A 6 -34.98 11.77 -20.31
C TRP A 6 -34.54 11.85 -18.85
N ILE A 7 -35.48 12.14 -17.94
CA ILE A 7 -35.23 12.22 -16.50
C ILE A 7 -34.78 10.85 -15.96
N LEU A 8 -35.43 9.76 -16.38
CA LEU A 8 -35.06 8.41 -15.96
C LEU A 8 -33.63 8.04 -16.36
N ILE A 9 -33.20 8.47 -17.55
CA ILE A 9 -31.82 8.25 -18.03
C ILE A 9 -30.82 8.95 -17.09
N TRP A 10 -31.05 10.22 -16.77
CA TRP A 10 -30.16 10.95 -15.85
C TRP A 10 -30.12 10.34 -14.46
N VAL A 11 -31.27 9.95 -13.91
CA VAL A 11 -31.33 9.31 -12.59
C VAL A 11 -30.57 7.99 -12.60
N ALA A 12 -30.75 7.15 -13.62
CA ALA A 12 -30.01 5.90 -13.75
C ALA A 12 -28.49 6.15 -13.86
N LEU A 13 -28.08 7.15 -14.64
CA LEU A 13 -26.67 7.47 -14.86
C LEU A 13 -26.01 7.99 -13.58
N VAL A 14 -26.70 8.86 -12.82
CA VAL A 14 -26.25 9.32 -11.50
C VAL A 14 -26.22 8.17 -10.50
N ALA A 15 -27.24 7.31 -10.47
CA ALA A 15 -27.28 6.17 -9.56
C ALA A 15 -26.12 5.20 -9.78
N VAL A 16 -25.81 4.88 -11.04
CA VAL A 16 -24.64 4.04 -11.40
C VAL A 16 -23.34 4.71 -11.00
N SER A 17 -23.21 6.02 -11.24
CA SER A 17 -22.04 6.79 -10.84
C SER A 17 -21.82 6.77 -9.33
N VAL A 18 -22.87 7.06 -8.55
CA VAL A 18 -22.82 7.01 -7.08
C VAL A 18 -22.50 5.61 -6.59
N LEU A 19 -23.12 4.58 -7.16
CA LEU A 19 -22.82 3.19 -6.81
C LEU A 19 -21.35 2.87 -7.04
N PHE A 20 -20.79 3.27 -8.18
CA PHE A 20 -19.37 3.08 -8.47
C PHE A 20 -18.48 3.80 -7.45
N TYR A 21 -18.77 5.05 -7.11
CA TYR A 21 -18.00 5.79 -6.09
C TYR A 21 -18.11 5.18 -4.70
N VAL A 22 -19.28 4.68 -4.30
CA VAL A 22 -19.48 4.00 -3.01
C VAL A 22 -18.66 2.71 -2.96
N LEU A 23 -18.69 1.89 -4.01
CA LEU A 23 -17.88 0.66 -4.09
C LEU A 23 -16.38 0.98 -4.04
N LEU A 24 -15.95 2.00 -4.78
CA LEU A 24 -14.56 2.44 -4.80
C LEU A 24 -14.14 2.98 -3.43
N GLY A 25 -15.00 3.77 -2.78
CA GLY A 25 -14.82 4.32 -1.45
C GLY A 25 -14.69 3.23 -0.39
N ILE A 26 -15.59 2.24 -0.39
CA ILE A 26 -15.52 1.09 0.54
C ILE A 26 -14.23 0.29 0.33
N ARG A 27 -13.84 0.05 -0.93
CA ARG A 27 -12.60 -0.66 -1.26
C ARG A 27 -11.39 0.10 -0.72
N LEU A 28 -11.32 1.40 -0.98
CA LEU A 28 -10.21 2.25 -0.54
C LEU A 28 -10.15 2.36 0.98
N PHE A 29 -11.31 2.52 1.62
CA PHE A 29 -11.45 2.61 3.07
C PHE A 29 -11.00 1.32 3.76
N ARG A 30 -11.37 0.14 3.23
CA ARG A 30 -10.88 -1.14 3.74
C ARG A 30 -9.36 -1.26 3.65
N GLN A 31 -8.77 -0.81 2.55
CA GLN A 31 -7.31 -0.84 2.38
C GLN A 31 -6.62 0.13 3.34
N PHE A 32 -7.15 1.35 3.49
CA PHE A 32 -6.62 2.35 4.42
C PHE A 32 -6.71 1.87 5.87
N MET A 33 -7.85 1.31 6.29
CA MET A 33 -8.01 0.78 7.65
C MET A 33 -7.09 -0.40 7.95
N ALA A 34 -6.74 -1.22 6.95
CA ALA A 34 -5.73 -2.25 7.13
C ALA A 34 -4.37 -1.61 7.46
N THR A 35 -3.95 -0.59 6.72
CA THR A 35 -2.70 0.13 6.99
C THR A 35 -2.70 0.85 8.34
N VAL A 36 -3.82 1.47 8.72
CA VAL A 36 -3.96 2.13 10.03
C VAL A 36 -3.89 1.11 11.16
N LYS A 37 -4.51 -0.07 11.00
CA LYS A 37 -4.43 -1.14 11.99
C LYS A 37 -2.99 -1.65 12.16
N ASP A 38 -2.28 -1.81 11.05
CA ASP A 38 -0.87 -2.22 11.07
C ASP A 38 0.00 -1.15 11.74
N LEU A 39 -0.26 0.13 11.48
CA LEU A 39 0.41 1.26 12.12
C LEU A 39 0.08 1.37 13.61
N SER A 40 -1.17 1.11 14.01
CA SER A 40 -1.58 1.08 15.41
C SER A 40 -0.89 -0.05 16.17
N ALA A 41 -0.80 -1.23 15.58
CA ALA A 41 -0.08 -2.36 16.17
C ALA A 41 1.43 -2.11 16.29
N ALA A 42 2.02 -1.39 15.32
CA ALA A 42 3.41 -0.93 15.42
C ALA A 42 3.57 0.19 16.45
N GLY A 43 2.59 1.09 16.54
CA GLY A 43 2.52 2.19 17.51
C GLY A 43 2.43 1.71 18.95
N GLU A 44 1.70 0.62 19.22
CA GLU A 44 1.68 -0.02 20.55
C GLU A 44 3.06 -0.59 20.92
N LYS A 45 3.79 -1.15 19.95
CA LYS A 45 5.17 -1.64 20.17
C LYS A 45 6.16 -0.50 20.40
N LEU A 46 6.02 0.61 19.68
CA LEU A 46 6.77 1.86 19.93
C LEU A 46 6.41 2.47 21.29
N GLY A 47 5.14 2.41 21.69
CA GLY A 47 4.68 2.84 23.02
C GLY A 47 5.27 2.01 24.16
N HIS A 48 5.57 0.73 23.92
CA HIS A 48 6.33 -0.10 24.87
C HIS A 48 7.84 0.20 24.92
N LEU A 49 8.39 0.88 23.90
CA LEU A 49 9.78 1.37 23.88
C LEU A 49 9.93 2.81 24.42
N ALA A 50 8.82 3.48 24.76
CA ALA A 50 8.82 4.79 25.41
C ALA A 50 8.69 4.58 26.94
N PRO A 51 9.79 4.24 27.60
CA PRO A 51 10.71 5.29 28.02
C PRO A 51 12.17 4.96 27.67
N VAL A 52 12.97 6.00 27.40
CA VAL A 52 14.41 5.95 27.12
C VAL A 52 14.74 5.66 25.64
N ASN A 53 14.69 6.69 24.81
CA ASN A 53 15.91 7.25 24.23
C ASN A 53 15.59 8.42 23.30
N LEU A 54 16.13 9.59 23.66
CA LEU A 54 16.43 10.67 22.74
C LEU A 54 17.61 10.22 21.89
N GLU A 55 17.40 9.37 20.89
CA GLU A 55 18.41 9.10 19.88
C GLU A 55 17.74 9.10 18.50
N GLU A 56 17.99 10.20 17.84
CA GLU A 56 17.81 10.53 16.43
C GLU A 56 17.87 9.30 15.50
N SER A 57 16.70 8.71 15.23
CA SER A 57 16.55 7.70 14.19
C SER A 57 15.59 8.24 13.14
N THR A 58 16.16 8.66 12.01
CA THR A 58 15.47 9.14 10.81
C THR A 58 14.64 7.99 10.21
N GLU A 59 13.49 7.67 10.80
CA GLU A 59 12.57 6.70 10.21
C GLU A 59 11.87 7.33 9.01
N THR A 60 12.23 6.82 7.82
CA THR A 60 11.62 7.13 6.53
C THR A 60 10.13 6.75 6.53
N ARG A 61 9.29 7.68 6.99
CA ARG A 61 7.84 7.59 6.91
C ARG A 61 7.43 7.59 5.43
N PRO A 62 6.54 6.70 4.96
CA PRO A 62 6.12 6.70 3.57
C PRO A 62 5.50 8.06 3.22
N ALA A 63 6.11 8.71 2.23
CA ALA A 63 5.73 10.00 1.69
C ALA A 63 4.22 10.07 1.42
N ALA A 64 3.54 11.03 2.06
CA ALA A 64 2.12 11.28 1.83
C ALA A 64 1.89 11.59 0.33
N PRO A 65 0.78 11.11 -0.27
CA PRO A 65 0.50 11.41 -1.68
C PRO A 65 0.44 12.94 -1.89
N GLY A 66 1.39 13.46 -2.67
CA GLY A 66 1.59 14.91 -2.90
C GLY A 66 2.89 15.48 -2.31
N SER A 67 3.56 14.80 -1.39
CA SER A 67 4.83 15.28 -0.80
C SER A 67 6.03 15.21 -1.76
N ALA A 68 5.89 14.50 -2.88
CA ALA A 68 6.93 14.41 -3.92
C ALA A 68 7.23 15.75 -4.60
N VAL A 69 6.29 16.71 -4.58
CA VAL A 69 6.48 18.04 -5.19
C VAL A 69 7.43 18.91 -4.35
N PHE A 70 7.51 18.67 -3.04
CA PHE A 70 8.33 19.44 -2.09
C PHE A 70 9.48 18.63 -1.47
N ALA A 71 9.65 17.37 -1.86
CA ALA A 71 10.69 16.51 -1.34
C ALA A 71 12.07 16.89 -1.90
N SER A 72 13.11 16.78 -1.09
CA SER A 72 14.47 17.00 -1.56
C SER A 72 14.85 15.94 -2.62
N PRO A 73 15.59 16.30 -3.69
CA PRO A 73 15.98 15.36 -4.73
C PRO A 73 16.79 14.15 -4.21
N ALA A 74 17.55 14.34 -3.13
CA ALA A 74 18.30 13.26 -2.48
C ALA A 74 17.37 12.24 -1.81
N ALA A 75 16.36 12.71 -1.06
CA ALA A 75 15.38 11.83 -0.42
C ALA A 75 14.57 11.02 -1.46
N MET A 76 14.19 11.67 -2.57
CA MET A 76 13.46 11.00 -3.65
C MET A 76 14.27 9.88 -4.32
N ARG A 77 15.60 10.04 -4.44
CA ARG A 77 16.47 8.98 -4.98
C ARG A 77 16.51 7.76 -4.06
N HIS A 78 16.66 7.97 -2.76
CA HIS A 78 16.65 6.89 -1.79
C HIS A 78 15.31 6.15 -1.76
N ASP A 79 14.18 6.88 -1.78
CA ASP A 79 12.85 6.28 -1.85
C ASP A 79 12.62 5.49 -3.13
N TYR A 80 13.15 5.97 -4.26
CA TYR A 80 13.10 5.28 -5.53
C TYR A 80 13.91 3.99 -5.52
N GLU A 81 15.14 4.01 -5.00
CA GLU A 81 15.99 2.82 -4.91
C GLU A 81 15.40 1.77 -3.96
N ALA A 82 14.86 2.20 -2.82
CA ALA A 82 14.15 1.34 -1.87
C ALA A 82 12.88 0.73 -2.50
N SER A 83 12.11 1.54 -3.25
CA SER A 83 10.94 1.04 -3.97
C SER A 83 11.32 0.05 -5.07
N LYS A 84 12.47 0.26 -5.72
CA LYS A 84 12.98 -0.60 -6.79
C LYS A 84 13.46 -1.94 -6.24
N SER A 85 14.18 -1.95 -5.12
CA SER A 85 14.58 -3.20 -4.44
C SER A 85 13.37 -3.97 -3.93
N ALA A 86 12.39 -3.30 -3.32
CA ALA A 86 11.16 -3.93 -2.83
C ALA A 86 10.38 -4.66 -3.95
N ARG A 87 10.25 -4.04 -5.14
CA ARG A 87 9.62 -4.69 -6.30
C ARG A 87 10.41 -5.92 -6.78
N ARG A 88 11.74 -5.89 -6.70
CA ARG A 88 12.60 -7.01 -7.10
C ARG A 88 12.43 -8.18 -6.12
N GLU A 89 12.41 -7.90 -4.83
CA GLU A 89 12.17 -8.88 -3.77
C GLU A 89 10.77 -9.47 -3.85
N GLU A 90 9.74 -8.67 -4.10
CA GLU A 90 8.38 -9.16 -4.23
C GLU A 90 8.25 -10.17 -5.39
N ARG A 91 8.91 -9.89 -6.52
CA ARG A 91 8.98 -10.83 -7.65
C ARG A 91 9.74 -12.12 -7.28
N ARG A 92 10.85 -12.01 -6.54
CA ARG A 92 11.59 -13.18 -6.03
C ARG A 92 10.69 -14.02 -5.11
N ARG A 93 10.04 -13.41 -4.13
CA ARG A 93 9.09 -14.06 -3.21
C ARG A 93 7.98 -14.79 -3.96
N ARG A 94 7.36 -14.15 -4.96
CA ARG A 94 6.34 -14.80 -5.80
C ARG A 94 6.87 -16.01 -6.58
N ARG A 95 8.12 -15.97 -7.08
CA ARG A 95 8.75 -17.11 -7.76
C ARG A 95 9.04 -18.26 -6.79
N VAL A 96 9.60 -17.93 -5.63
CA VAL A 96 9.91 -18.88 -4.55
C VAL A 96 8.64 -19.55 -4.05
N GLN A 97 7.58 -18.79 -3.79
CA GLN A 97 6.28 -19.32 -3.36
C GLN A 97 5.70 -20.28 -4.38
N ARG A 98 5.66 -19.89 -5.67
CA ARG A 98 5.18 -20.77 -6.76
C ARG A 98 5.97 -22.08 -6.87
N LYS A 99 7.28 -22.06 -6.62
CA LYS A 99 8.12 -23.26 -6.61
C LYS A 99 7.87 -24.12 -5.38
N LYS A 100 7.70 -23.49 -4.20
CA LYS A 100 7.37 -24.14 -2.93
C LYS A 100 6.03 -24.88 -3.02
N ASP A 101 5.00 -24.22 -3.56
CA ASP A 101 3.66 -24.80 -3.74
C ASP A 101 3.68 -26.03 -4.67
N ARG A 102 4.65 -26.08 -5.60
CA ARG A 102 4.85 -27.18 -6.56
C ARG A 102 5.85 -28.24 -6.09
N GLY A 103 6.40 -28.10 -4.87
CA GLY A 103 7.41 -29.02 -4.32
C GLY A 103 8.73 -29.04 -5.12
N GLN A 104 9.02 -28.00 -5.90
CA GLN A 104 10.25 -27.95 -6.71
C GLN A 104 11.45 -27.47 -5.87
N PRO A 105 12.65 -28.01 -6.11
CA PRO A 105 13.85 -27.58 -5.42
C PRO A 105 14.13 -26.08 -5.68
N GLN A 106 14.43 -25.37 -4.59
CA GLN A 106 14.81 -23.95 -4.63
C GLN A 106 16.31 -23.79 -4.84
N ALA A 107 16.73 -22.66 -5.42
CA ALA A 107 18.14 -22.37 -5.56
C ALA A 107 18.75 -22.07 -4.18
N LEU A 108 20.02 -22.43 -3.95
CA LEU A 108 20.68 -22.22 -2.66
C LEU A 108 20.68 -20.74 -2.24
N GLY A 109 20.81 -19.81 -3.19
CA GLY A 109 20.72 -18.36 -2.94
C GLY A 109 19.30 -17.85 -2.66
N ASP A 110 18.28 -18.70 -2.71
CA ASP A 110 16.91 -18.39 -2.26
C ASP A 110 16.67 -18.71 -0.78
N LEU A 111 17.59 -19.46 -0.16
CA LEU A 111 17.56 -19.81 1.25
C LEU A 111 18.34 -18.74 2.02
N ASP A 112 17.67 -18.04 2.93
CA ASP A 112 18.33 -17.04 3.78
C ASP A 112 19.21 -17.79 4.81
N PHE A 113 20.50 -17.91 4.52
CA PHE A 113 21.51 -18.39 5.45
C PHE A 113 22.13 -17.17 6.16
N THR A 114 21.37 -16.55 7.05
CA THR A 114 21.87 -15.51 7.97
C THR A 114 21.18 -15.65 9.31
#